data_AF-A0A4U1IDW4-F1
#
_entry.id   AF-A0A4U1IDW4-F1
#
_cell.length_a   1.000
_cell.length_b   1.000
_cell.length_c   1.000
_cell.angle_alpha   90.00
_cell.angle_beta   90.00
_cell.angle_gamma   90.00
#
_symmetry.space_group_name_H-M   'P 1'
#
loop_
_entity.id
_entity.type
_entity.pdbx_description
1 polymer ?
#
loop_
_entity_poly.entity_id
_entity_poly.type
_entity_poly.pdbx_seq_one_letter_code
_entity_poly.pdbx_strand_id
1 'polypeptide(L)' 'MADANVTSRPAHPERRVTIQQCRRWRPYLPRPRNRPPLVLWFKLSGRWLEHAGFKPHQQLKIEVQQERLVITPA' A
#
# COMPACT_ATOMS: atom_id res chain seq x y z
N MET A 1 -29.19 34.16 10.23
CA MET A 1 -27.88 34.00 9.56
C MET A 1 -27.46 32.56 9.82
N ALA A 2 -27.28 31.74 8.78
CA ALA A 2 -26.98 30.32 8.94
C ALA A 2 -25.46 30.13 9.06
N ASP A 3 -25.01 29.59 10.19
CA ASP A 3 -23.64 29.18 10.43
C ASP A 3 -23.25 28.06 9.47
N ALA A 4 -22.42 28.40 8.48
CA ALA A 4 -21.78 27.42 7.62
C ALA A 4 -20.67 26.72 8.42
N ASN A 5 -21.03 25.71 9.21
CA ASN A 5 -20.09 24.74 9.74
C ASN A 5 -19.58 23.88 8.56
N VAL A 6 -18.68 24.46 7.78
CA VAL A 6 -17.89 23.78 6.76
C VAL A 6 -16.99 22.82 7.51
N THR A 7 -17.47 21.59 7.71
CA THR A 7 -16.67 20.49 8.20
C THR A 7 -15.52 20.32 7.21
N SER A 8 -14.33 20.80 7.59
CA SER A 8 -13.11 20.59 6.84
C SER A 8 -12.93 19.09 6.68
N ARG A 9 -13.18 18.57 5.48
CA ARG A 9 -12.89 17.17 5.15
C ARG A 9 -11.42 16.95 5.51
N PRO A 10 -11.07 15.89 6.25
CA PRO A 10 -9.66 15.61 6.55
C PRO A 10 -8.93 15.56 5.21
N ALA A 11 -7.88 16.39 5.09
CA ALA A 11 -7.15 16.61 3.83
C ALA A 11 -6.69 15.28 3.20
N HIS A 12 -6.51 14.24 4.02
CA HIS A 12 -6.22 12.89 3.58
C HIS A 12 -7.10 11.89 4.35
N PRO A 13 -7.97 11.10 3.68
CA PRO A 13 -8.73 10.05 4.35
C PRO A 13 -7.79 8.95 4.84
N GLU A 14 -7.89 8.56 6.12
CA GLU A 14 -7.26 7.33 6.63
C GLU A 14 -7.77 6.14 5.81
N ARG A 15 -6.86 5.32 5.29
CA ARG A 15 -7.20 4.09 4.56
C ARG A 15 -6.61 2.90 5.27
N ARG A 16 -7.46 1.91 5.56
CA ARG A 16 -7.05 0.64 6.17
C ARG A 16 -7.00 -0.43 5.10
N VAL A 17 -5.89 -1.16 5.04
CA VAL A 17 -5.70 -2.33 4.19
C VAL A 17 -5.33 -3.52 5.07
N THR A 18 -5.91 -4.68 4.77
CA THR A 18 -5.59 -5.92 5.48
C THR A 18 -4.41 -6.59 4.81
N ILE A 19 -3.41 -6.97 5.61
CA ILE A 19 -2.31 -7.79 5.12
C ILE A 19 -2.85 -9.19 4.81
N GLN A 20 -2.66 -9.63 3.58
CA GLN A 20 -3.03 -10.95 3.10
C GLN A 20 -1.79 -11.84 3.03
N GLN A 21 -2.01 -13.15 3.02
CA GLN A 21 -0.98 -14.13 2.71
C GLN A 21 -1.10 -14.53 1.25
N CYS A 22 0.00 -14.44 0.51
CA CYS A 22 0.07 -14.90 -0.87
C CYS A 22 1.19 -15.92 -1.03
N ARG A 23 1.06 -16.85 -1.97
CA ARG A 23 2.17 -17.72 -2.35
C ARG A 23 3.19 -16.87 -3.09
N ARG A 24 4.47 -16.94 -2.69
CA ARG A 24 5.55 -16.29 -3.43
C ARG A 24 5.47 -16.73 -4.90
N TRP A 25 5.32 -15.77 -5.82
CA TRP A 25 5.35 -16.06 -7.25
C TRP A 25 6.68 -16.75 -7.58
N ARG A 26 6.61 -17.90 -8.23
CA ARG A 26 7.78 -18.59 -8.77
C ARG A 26 7.55 -18.84 -10.25
N PRO A 27 8.59 -18.70 -11.10
CA PRO A 27 8.54 -19.25 -12.44
C PRO A 27 8.26 -20.76 -12.35
N TYR A 28 7.49 -21.29 -13.29
CA TYR A 28 7.10 -22.70 -13.32
C TYR A 28 8.35 -23.59 -13.35
N LEU A 29 8.60 -24.31 -12.27
CA LEU A 29 9.70 -25.26 -12.13
C LEU A 29 9.12 -26.68 -12.06
N PRO A 30 9.64 -27.64 -12.86
CA PRO A 30 9.08 -28.99 -12.98
C PRO A 30 9.25 -29.90 -11.75
N ARG A 31 9.63 -29.37 -10.57
CA ARG A 31 9.78 -30.14 -9.33
C ARG A 31 9.03 -29.48 -8.17
N PRO A 32 7.98 -30.11 -7.61
CA PRO A 32 7.41 -29.71 -6.34
C PRO A 32 8.08 -30.53 -5.25
N ARG A 33 9.14 -30.01 -4.60
CA ARG A 33 9.64 -30.66 -3.38
C ARG A 33 9.26 -29.96 -2.09
N ASN A 34 8.68 -28.75 -2.12
CA ASN A 34 8.07 -28.13 -0.94
C ASN A 34 7.04 -27.07 -1.39
N ARG A 35 5.89 -26.99 -0.68
CA ARG A 35 4.96 -25.86 -0.85
C ARG A 35 5.76 -24.57 -0.60
N PRO A 36 5.75 -23.58 -1.51
CA PRO A 36 6.52 -22.37 -1.31
C PRO A 36 6.01 -21.64 -0.05
N PRO A 37 6.91 -20.98 0.70
CA PRO A 37 6.51 -20.23 1.89
C PRO A 37 5.51 -19.14 1.52
N LEU A 38 4.51 -18.96 2.38
CA LEU A 38 3.57 -17.85 2.29
C LEU A 38 4.32 -16.56 2.61
N VAL A 39 4.07 -15.52 1.82
CA VAL A 39 4.61 -14.18 2.03
C VAL A 39 3.47 -13.24 2.41
N LEU A 40 3.80 -12.24 3.24
CA LEU A 40 2.89 -11.15 3.53
C LEU A 40 2.78 -10.25 2.30
N TRP A 41 1.56 -9.94 1.90
CA TRP A 41 1.22 -9.12 0.76
C TRP A 41 0.13 -8.13 1.17
N PHE A 42 0.24 -6.88 0.74
CA PHE A 42 -0.90 -5.96 0.68
C PHE A 42 -0.82 -5.11 -0.59
N LYS A 43 -1.96 -4.59 -1.04
CA LYS A 43 -2.06 -3.77 -2.26
C LYS A 43 -2.48 -2.35 -1.91
N LEU A 44 -1.68 -1.38 -2.31
CA LEU A 44 -2.07 0.04 -2.32
C LEU A 44 -2.52 0.39 -3.74
N SER A 45 -3.80 0.71 -3.91
CA SER A 45 -4.34 1.14 -5.20
C SER A 45 -5.49 2.11 -5.04
N GLY A 46 -5.64 3.00 -6.03
CA GLY A 46 -6.76 3.95 -6.13
C GLY A 46 -6.29 5.39 -6.34
N ARG A 47 -7.23 6.25 -6.75
CA ARG A 47 -6.99 7.69 -7.04
C ARG A 47 -6.44 8.47 -5.84
N TRP A 48 -6.57 7.95 -4.63
CA TRP A 48 -6.01 8.59 -3.43
C TRP A 48 -4.47 8.63 -3.44
N LEU A 49 -3.80 7.74 -4.17
CA LEU A 49 -2.35 7.81 -4.38
C LEU A 49 -1.96 9.02 -5.24
N GLU A 50 -2.72 9.28 -6.31
CA GLU A 50 -2.54 10.46 -7.16
C GLU A 50 -2.82 11.75 -6.39
N HIS A 51 -3.88 11.77 -5.57
CA HIS A 51 -4.18 12.90 -4.69
C HIS A 51 -3.12 13.14 -3.60
N ALA A 52 -2.41 12.08 -3.18
CA ALA A 52 -1.25 12.19 -2.29
C ALA A 52 0.04 12.64 -3.01
N GLY A 53 -0.02 12.88 -4.32
CA GLY A 53 1.10 13.40 -5.12
C GLY A 53 2.01 12.34 -5.72
N PHE A 54 1.70 11.04 -5.58
CA PHE A 54 2.46 9.98 -6.24
C PHE A 54 2.16 9.96 -7.74
N LYS A 55 3.21 9.76 -8.55
CA LYS A 55 3.11 9.75 -10.01
C LYS A 55 3.38 8.36 -10.58
N PRO A 56 2.80 8.00 -11.75
CA PRO A 56 3.19 6.81 -12.48
C PRO A 56 4.69 6.81 -12.80
N HIS A 57 5.31 5.62 -12.78
CA HIS A 57 6.73 5.40 -13.09
C HIS A 57 7.72 6.10 -12.13
N GLN A 58 7.24 6.63 -11.00
CA GLN A 58 8.08 7.20 -9.97
C GLN A 58 8.75 6.11 -9.13
N GLN A 59 10.00 6.33 -8.73
CA GLN A 59 10.66 5.47 -7.75
C GLN A 59 10.13 5.79 -6.34
N LEU A 60 9.96 4.75 -5.52
CA LEU A 60 9.50 4.89 -4.15
C LEU A 60 10.60 4.45 -3.19
N LYS A 61 10.85 5.26 -2.18
CA LYS A 61 11.65 4.88 -1.01
C LYS A 61 10.71 4.31 0.05
N ILE A 62 11.01 3.10 0.52
CA ILE A 62 10.29 2.44 1.61
C ILE A 62 11.25 2.32 2.78
N GLU A 63 11.00 3.08 3.83
CA GLU A 63 11.72 2.95 5.10
C GLU A 63 10.97 1.98 6.00
N VAL A 64 11.68 0.94 6.46
CA VAL A 64 11.14 -0.09 7.34
C VAL A 64 11.58 0.21 8.77
N GLN A 65 10.61 0.51 9.63
CA GLN A 65 10.79 0.71 11.06
C GLN A 65 10.00 -0.36 11.82
N GLN A 66 10.22 -0.47 13.13
CA GLN A 66 9.44 -1.38 13.97
C GLN A 66 7.95 -0.99 13.91
N GLU A 67 7.10 -1.91 13.43
CA GLU A 67 5.65 -1.74 13.26
C GLU A 67 5.22 -0.59 12.34
N ARG A 68 6.13 -0.04 11.54
CA ARG A 68 5.85 1.14 10.70
C ARG A 68 6.58 1.06 9.37
N LEU A 69 5.83 1.32 8.30
CA LEU A 69 6.37 1.50 6.95
C LEU A 69 6.13 2.95 6.53
N VAL A 70 7.19 3.64 6.11
CA VAL A 70 7.11 4.99 5.56
C VAL A 70 7.40 4.92 4.07
N ILE A 71 6.42 5.28 3.24
CA ILE A 71 6.52 5.26 1.78
C ILE A 71 6.62 6.70 1.30
N THR A 72 7.69 7.03 0.59
CA THR A 72 7.95 8.37 0.07
C THR A 72 8.40 8.31 -1.40
N PRO A 73 8.14 9.37 -2.18
CA PRO A 73 8.89 9.67 -3.40
C PRO A 73 10.41 9.50 -3.21
N ALA A 74 11.06 8.77 -4.12
CA ALA A 74 12.52 8.75 -4.25
C ALA A 74 12.99 9.71 -5.35
#